data_AF-A0A348XDM4-F1
#
_entry.id   AF-A0A348XDM4-F1
#
_cell.length_a   1.000
_cell.length_b   1.000
_cell.length_c   1.000
_cell.angle_alpha   90.00
_cell.angle_beta   90.00
_cell.angle_gamma   90.00
#
_symmetry.space_group_name_H-M   'P 1'
#
loop_
_entity.id
_entity.type
_entity.pdbx_description
1 polymer ?
#
loop_
_entity_poly.entity_id
_entity_poly.type
_entity_poly.pdbx_seq_one_letter_code
_entity_poly.pdbx_strand_id
1 'polypeptide(L)'
;MPYLHRFYAPCDSASAFIAIRDMAACYGAHIIGIPRDNLPTLAKSDGTAVWGANDAFETVTAVRESEEAGLAILAFGAPAAIAVEASETLSASGIPVDVHVVNALPFDEGQLEALMERYPAGVVTVEDGLIGNAASGLRGFANIVASVPSDTPTDHVGIVDPRIAPAEGHYELWDHFGITTETLIKAVKSLG
;
A
#
# COMPACT_ATOMS: atom_id res chain seq x y z
N MET A 1 -1.54 -16.07 -16.64
CA MET A 1 -2.98 -16.12 -16.98
C MET A 1 -3.22 -15.14 -18.13
N PRO A 2 -3.41 -15.58 -19.39
CA PRO A 2 -3.42 -14.66 -20.54
C PRO A 2 -4.71 -13.84 -20.69
N TYR A 3 -5.61 -13.84 -19.70
CA TYR A 3 -6.89 -13.13 -19.77
C TYR A 3 -7.07 -12.06 -18.68
N LEU A 4 -6.38 -12.14 -17.54
CA LEU A 4 -6.43 -11.10 -16.52
C LEU A 4 -5.35 -10.07 -16.83
N HIS A 5 -5.77 -8.84 -17.14
CA HIS A 5 -4.89 -7.72 -17.38
C HIS A 5 -4.33 -7.19 -16.06
N ARG A 6 -5.22 -6.78 -15.14
CA ARG A 6 -4.81 -6.10 -13.91
C ARG A 6 -5.84 -6.24 -12.79
N PHE A 7 -5.36 -6.26 -11.55
CA PHE A 7 -6.14 -6.06 -10.34
C PHE A 7 -5.86 -4.66 -9.80
N TYR A 8 -6.88 -3.82 -9.69
CA TYR A 8 -6.78 -2.44 -9.22
C TYR A 8 -7.20 -2.35 -7.75
N ALA A 9 -6.43 -1.61 -6.96
CA ALA A 9 -6.62 -1.37 -5.55
C ALA A 9 -6.56 0.15 -5.27
N PRO A 10 -7.58 0.92 -5.70
CA PRO A 10 -7.64 2.34 -5.36
C PRO A 10 -7.80 2.55 -3.86
N CYS A 11 -7.25 3.65 -3.35
CA CYS A 11 -7.29 3.99 -1.92
C CYS A 11 -8.20 5.20 -1.61
N ASP A 12 -8.67 5.90 -2.63
CA ASP A 12 -9.62 7.01 -2.52
C ASP A 12 -10.45 7.17 -3.81
N SER A 13 -11.31 8.18 -3.84
CA SER A 13 -12.18 8.43 -5.00
C SER A 13 -11.44 8.87 -6.26
N ALA A 14 -10.31 9.58 -6.12
CA ALA A 14 -9.53 10.07 -7.26
C ALA A 14 -8.74 8.92 -7.92
N SER A 15 -8.06 8.09 -7.11
CA SER A 15 -7.40 6.86 -7.56
C SER A 15 -8.40 5.88 -8.18
N ALA A 16 -9.61 5.74 -7.63
CA ALA A 16 -10.66 4.91 -8.24
C ALA A 16 -11.09 5.42 -9.62
N PHE A 17 -11.21 6.75 -9.78
CA PHE A 17 -11.57 7.34 -11.06
C PHE A 17 -10.52 7.09 -12.14
N ILE A 18 -9.24 7.30 -11.85
CA ILE A 18 -8.17 7.03 -12.82
C ILE A 18 -8.03 5.53 -13.12
N ALA A 19 -8.27 4.64 -12.13
CA ALA A 19 -8.30 3.20 -12.34
C ALA A 19 -9.40 2.81 -13.34
N ILE A 20 -10.61 3.35 -13.20
CA ILE A 20 -11.71 3.09 -14.15
C ILE A 20 -11.38 3.59 -15.55
N ARG A 21 -10.72 4.76 -15.67
CA ARG A 21 -10.27 5.28 -16.97
C ARG A 21 -9.26 4.35 -17.65
N ASP A 22 -8.29 3.84 -16.89
CA ASP A 22 -7.29 2.88 -17.37
C ASP A 22 -7.95 1.55 -17.78
N MET A 23 -8.81 0.99 -16.93
CA MET A 23 -9.59 -0.22 -17.23
C MET A 23 -10.35 -0.10 -18.56
N ALA A 24 -11.00 1.05 -18.79
CA ALA A 24 -11.76 1.30 -20.01
C ALA A 24 -10.88 1.44 -21.27
N ALA A 25 -9.60 1.80 -21.12
CA ALA A 25 -8.65 1.97 -22.21
C ALA A 25 -7.92 0.66 -22.59
N CYS A 26 -8.00 -0.37 -21.75
CA CYS A 26 -7.20 -1.59 -21.88
C CYS A 26 -8.06 -2.83 -22.18
N TYR A 27 -7.55 -3.71 -23.06
CA TYR A 27 -8.15 -5.01 -23.31
C TYR A 27 -7.81 -6.03 -22.21
N GLY A 28 -8.71 -6.99 -22.00
CA GLY A 28 -8.54 -8.07 -21.04
C GLY A 28 -9.57 -8.00 -19.92
N ALA A 29 -9.57 -9.01 -19.05
CA ALA A 29 -10.33 -9.01 -17.82
C ALA A 29 -9.62 -8.11 -16.80
N HIS A 30 -10.41 -7.35 -16.05
CA HIS A 30 -9.93 -6.47 -15.00
C HIS A 30 -10.70 -6.77 -13.72
N ILE A 31 -10.06 -6.60 -12.58
CA ILE A 31 -10.70 -6.69 -11.27
C ILE A 31 -10.40 -5.38 -10.54
N ILE A 32 -11.38 -4.79 -9.88
CA ILE A 32 -11.19 -3.61 -9.04
C ILE A 32 -11.75 -3.87 -7.65
N GLY A 33 -10.91 -3.71 -6.63
CA GLY A 33 -11.30 -3.78 -5.23
C GLY A 33 -11.77 -2.41 -4.75
N ILE A 34 -13.08 -2.16 -4.77
CA ILE A 34 -13.66 -0.92 -4.24
C ILE A 34 -14.03 -1.13 -2.76
N PRO A 35 -13.41 -0.38 -1.83
CA PRO A 35 -13.80 -0.41 -0.43
C PRO A 35 -15.23 0.12 -0.27
N ARG A 36 -15.97 -0.46 0.68
CA ARG A 36 -17.35 -0.04 1.00
C ARG A 36 -17.39 1.34 1.66
N ASP A 37 -16.35 1.65 2.43
CA ASP A 37 -16.31 2.79 3.33
C ASP A 37 -15.89 4.10 2.63
N ASN A 38 -16.26 5.22 3.25
CA ASN A 38 -15.79 6.54 2.84
C ASN A 38 -14.35 6.73 3.33
N LEU A 39 -13.40 6.51 2.44
CA LEU A 39 -11.98 6.74 2.73
C LEU A 39 -11.59 8.21 2.56
N PRO A 40 -10.58 8.70 3.31
CA PRO A 40 -10.04 10.04 3.11
C PRO A 40 -9.47 10.21 1.70
N THR A 41 -9.68 11.39 1.09
CA THR A 41 -8.91 11.78 -0.10
C THR A 41 -7.48 12.11 0.30
N LEU A 42 -6.51 11.48 -0.36
CA LEU A 42 -5.11 11.73 -0.05
C LEU A 42 -4.63 13.02 -0.70
N ALA A 43 -3.70 13.68 -0.01
CA ALA A 43 -2.96 14.84 -0.51
C ALA A 43 -1.46 14.58 -0.40
N LYS A 44 -0.66 15.19 -1.28
CA LYS A 44 0.80 15.24 -1.18
C LYS A 44 1.23 16.14 -0.01
N SER A 45 2.51 16.13 0.33
CA SER A 45 3.07 16.94 1.43
C SER A 45 2.85 18.45 1.26
N ASP A 46 2.70 18.93 0.02
CA ASP A 46 2.40 20.33 -0.30
C ASP A 46 0.90 20.67 -0.27
N GLY A 47 0.04 19.72 0.11
CA GLY A 47 -1.41 19.86 0.17
C GLY A 47 -2.12 19.73 -1.19
N THR A 48 -1.39 19.48 -2.28
CA THR A 48 -2.01 19.21 -3.58
C THR A 48 -2.61 17.81 -3.63
N ALA A 49 -3.58 17.61 -4.52
CA ALA A 49 -4.17 16.28 -4.73
C ALA A 49 -3.11 15.28 -5.21
N VAL A 50 -3.18 14.03 -4.73
CA VAL A 50 -2.29 12.97 -5.22
C VAL A 50 -2.57 12.65 -6.69
N TRP A 51 -3.86 12.55 -7.06
CA TRP A 51 -4.31 12.27 -8.42
C TRP A 51 -5.24 13.36 -8.96
N GLY A 52 -4.95 13.83 -10.15
CA GLY A 52 -5.80 14.67 -10.98
C GLY A 52 -6.70 13.86 -11.91
N ALA A 53 -7.85 14.42 -12.27
CA ALA A 53 -8.83 13.74 -13.13
C ALA A 53 -8.29 13.39 -14.54
N ASN A 54 -7.25 14.08 -15.01
CA ASN A 54 -6.63 13.87 -16.33
C ASN A 54 -5.32 13.11 -16.26
N ASP A 55 -4.85 12.73 -15.08
CA ASP A 55 -3.58 12.04 -14.92
C ASP A 55 -3.63 10.67 -15.61
N ALA A 56 -2.46 10.21 -16.04
CA ALA A 56 -2.29 8.84 -16.49
C ALA A 56 -2.31 7.92 -15.28
N PHE A 57 -2.75 6.68 -15.47
CA PHE A 57 -2.69 5.68 -14.43
C PHE A 57 -1.24 5.22 -14.22
N GLU A 58 -0.84 5.11 -12.96
CA GLU A 58 0.47 4.59 -12.55
C GLU A 58 0.27 3.42 -11.58
N THR A 59 1.02 2.34 -11.77
CA THR A 59 0.95 1.16 -10.90
C THR A 59 1.36 1.47 -9.47
N VAL A 60 2.31 2.40 -9.30
CA VAL A 60 2.80 2.89 -8.01
C VAL A 60 2.81 4.42 -8.05
N THR A 61 2.23 5.06 -7.06
CA THR A 61 2.25 6.53 -6.90
C THR A 61 2.89 6.90 -5.58
N ALA A 62 3.91 7.75 -5.63
CA ALA A 62 4.53 8.31 -4.43
C ALA A 62 3.62 9.39 -3.79
N VAL A 63 3.39 9.28 -2.48
CA VAL A 63 2.50 10.17 -1.72
C VAL A 63 3.26 10.98 -0.67
N ARG A 64 4.28 10.39 -0.05
CA ARG A 64 5.25 11.05 0.82
C ARG A 64 6.64 10.70 0.31
N GLU A 65 7.47 11.72 0.09
CA GLU A 65 8.86 11.55 -0.34
C GLU A 65 9.79 12.49 0.44
N SER A 66 10.95 11.98 0.81
CA SER A 66 12.06 12.71 1.40
C SER A 66 13.37 12.24 0.77
N GLU A 67 14.30 13.17 0.52
CA GLU A 67 15.65 12.83 0.04
C GLU A 67 16.46 12.01 1.07
N GLU A 68 16.05 12.04 2.34
CA GLU A 68 16.73 11.39 3.46
C GLU A 68 16.11 10.02 3.83
N ALA A 69 14.99 9.63 3.21
CA ALA A 69 14.29 8.40 3.55
C ALA A 69 15.03 7.17 3.02
N GLY A 70 15.59 6.37 3.93
CA GLY A 70 16.08 5.02 3.63
C GLY A 70 15.03 3.92 3.81
N LEU A 71 13.87 4.26 4.37
CA LEU A 71 12.74 3.39 4.71
C LEU A 71 11.52 3.79 3.89
N ALA A 72 10.66 2.82 3.55
CA ALA A 72 9.36 3.10 2.94
C ALA A 72 8.22 2.22 3.45
N ILE A 73 7.01 2.74 3.34
CA ILE A 73 5.75 1.99 3.46
C ILE A 73 5.13 1.84 2.07
N LEU A 74 4.86 0.61 1.66
CA LEU A 74 4.06 0.30 0.46
C LEU A 74 2.64 -0.02 0.89
N ALA A 75 1.70 0.88 0.59
CA ALA A 75 0.30 0.69 0.91
C ALA A 75 -0.48 0.19 -0.28
N PHE A 76 -1.21 -0.91 -0.10
CA PHE A 76 -2.04 -1.50 -1.14
C PHE A 76 -3.52 -1.27 -0.83
N GLY A 77 -4.16 -0.40 -1.62
CA GLY A 77 -5.58 -0.06 -1.47
C GLY A 77 -5.89 0.75 -0.20
N ALA A 78 -7.02 0.41 0.41
CA ALA A 78 -7.69 1.23 1.43
C ALA A 78 -6.81 1.72 2.61
N PRO A 79 -5.84 0.95 3.15
CA PRO A 79 -5.03 1.38 4.29
C PRO A 79 -4.03 2.52 4.00
N ALA A 80 -3.97 3.07 2.78
CA ALA A 80 -3.01 4.12 2.42
C ALA A 80 -3.05 5.35 3.32
N ALA A 81 -4.23 5.75 3.82
CA ALA A 81 -4.35 6.87 4.75
C ALA A 81 -3.59 6.61 6.07
N ILE A 82 -3.61 5.37 6.57
CA ILE A 82 -2.88 4.96 7.78
C ILE A 82 -1.37 4.98 7.52
N ALA A 83 -0.93 4.55 6.33
CA ALA A 83 0.48 4.63 5.94
C ALA A 83 1.00 6.07 5.92
N VAL A 84 0.20 7.00 5.37
CA VAL A 84 0.50 8.44 5.38
C VAL A 84 0.62 8.97 6.81
N GLU A 85 -0.32 8.66 7.69
CA GLU A 85 -0.28 9.10 9.08
C GLU A 85 0.95 8.55 9.83
N ALA A 86 1.30 7.28 9.59
CA ALA A 86 2.48 6.65 10.18
C ALA A 86 3.78 7.33 9.72
N SER A 87 3.90 7.62 8.42
CA SER A 87 5.04 8.33 7.85
C SER A 87 5.18 9.75 8.41
N GLU A 88 4.07 10.49 8.54
CA GLU A 88 4.08 11.85 9.11
C GLU A 88 4.49 11.83 10.58
N THR A 89 3.98 10.86 11.35
CA THR A 89 4.34 10.68 12.76
C THR A 89 5.82 10.33 12.93
N LEU A 90 6.34 9.42 12.10
CA LEU A 90 7.76 9.04 12.11
C LEU A 90 8.66 10.21 11.71
N SER A 91 8.29 10.93 10.65
CA SER A 91 9.04 12.09 10.17
C SER A 91 9.09 13.21 11.21
N ALA A 92 7.98 13.46 11.92
CA ALA A 92 7.94 14.41 13.03
C ALA A 92 8.86 14.00 14.21
N SER A 93 9.18 12.71 14.32
CA SER A 93 10.15 12.17 15.30
C SER A 93 11.57 12.04 14.77
N GLY A 94 11.87 12.54 13.56
CA GLY A 94 13.19 12.50 12.95
C GLY A 94 13.54 11.19 12.24
N ILE A 95 12.53 10.37 11.90
CA ILE A 95 12.70 9.14 11.11
C ILE A 95 11.97 9.35 9.78
N PRO A 96 12.65 9.81 8.72
CA PRO A 96 12.02 10.00 7.42
C PRO A 96 11.63 8.66 6.79
N VAL A 97 10.36 8.53 6.39
CA VAL A 97 9.81 7.31 5.79
C VAL A 97 8.94 7.69 4.61
N ASP A 98 9.27 7.19 3.43
CA ASP A 98 8.48 7.43 2.22
C ASP A 98 7.20 6.58 2.22
N VAL A 99 6.18 7.04 1.51
CA VAL A 99 4.93 6.29 1.32
C VAL A 99 4.62 6.19 -0.16
N HIS A 100 4.46 4.96 -0.63
CA HIS A 100 4.01 4.65 -1.98
C HIS A 100 2.67 3.93 -1.92
N VAL A 101 1.71 4.40 -2.70
CA VAL A 101 0.46 3.67 -2.93
C VAL A 101 0.65 2.77 -4.14
N VAL A 102 0.46 1.47 -3.93
CA VAL A 102 0.43 0.48 -4.99
C VAL A 102 -1.01 0.38 -5.48
N ASN A 103 -1.29 1.00 -6.63
CA ASN A 103 -2.64 1.12 -7.20
C ASN A 103 -3.09 -0.14 -7.92
N ALA A 104 -2.16 -1.02 -8.30
CA ALA A 104 -2.49 -2.23 -9.05
C ALA A 104 -1.44 -3.33 -9.00
N LEU A 105 -1.85 -4.52 -9.42
CA LEU A 105 -1.01 -5.67 -9.72
C LEU A 105 -1.35 -6.23 -11.11
N PRO A 106 -0.36 -6.78 -11.87
CA PRO A 106 1.05 -6.89 -11.50
C PRO A 106 1.78 -5.53 -11.56
N PHE A 107 2.95 -5.47 -10.93
CA PHE A 107 3.92 -4.40 -11.14
C PHE A 107 4.40 -4.39 -12.60
N ASP A 108 4.82 -3.22 -13.07
CA ASP A 108 5.55 -3.13 -14.34
C ASP A 108 6.92 -3.81 -14.19
N GLU A 109 7.51 -4.26 -15.31
CA GLU A 109 8.77 -5.00 -15.31
C GLU A 109 9.89 -4.22 -14.58
N GLY A 110 10.50 -4.85 -13.56
CA GLY A 110 11.59 -4.25 -12.78
C GLY A 110 11.16 -3.15 -11.79
N GLN A 111 9.89 -2.77 -11.76
CA GLN A 111 9.42 -1.63 -10.94
C GLN A 111 9.55 -1.93 -9.44
N LEU A 112 9.22 -3.15 -9.02
CA LEU A 112 9.26 -3.52 -7.62
C LEU A 112 10.70 -3.72 -7.15
N GLU A 113 11.57 -4.32 -7.98
CA GLU A 113 13.02 -4.43 -7.72
C GLU A 113 13.64 -3.04 -7.52
N ALA A 114 13.38 -2.10 -8.43
CA ALA A 114 13.88 -0.72 -8.32
C ALA A 114 13.36 -0.02 -7.05
N LEU A 115 12.11 -0.29 -6.65
CA LEU A 115 11.54 0.26 -5.43
C LEU A 115 12.21 -0.32 -4.19
N MET A 116 12.51 -1.61 -4.17
CA MET A 116 13.23 -2.26 -3.07
C MET A 116 14.67 -1.77 -2.95
N GLU A 117 15.37 -1.54 -4.07
CA GLU A 117 16.73 -0.99 -4.10
C GLU A 117 16.79 0.46 -3.58
N ARG A 118 15.73 1.25 -3.78
CA ARG A 118 15.64 2.64 -3.30
C ARG A 118 15.62 2.74 -1.77
N TYR A 119 15.14 1.71 -1.07
CA TYR A 119 14.94 1.73 0.38
C TYR A 119 15.76 0.65 1.11
N PRO A 120 17.10 0.73 1.08
CA PRO A 120 17.97 -0.32 1.61
C PRO A 120 17.85 -0.53 3.12
N ALA A 121 17.31 0.44 3.87
CA ALA A 121 17.09 0.27 5.31
C ALA A 121 15.82 -0.54 5.61
N GLY A 122 14.88 -0.65 4.67
CA GLY A 122 13.74 -1.55 4.80
C GLY A 122 12.45 -1.04 4.17
N VAL A 123 11.56 -2.00 3.89
CA VAL A 123 10.23 -1.76 3.33
C VAL A 123 9.16 -2.44 4.16
N VAL A 124 8.16 -1.69 4.59
CA VAL A 124 6.97 -2.24 5.26
C VAL A 124 5.79 -2.25 4.30
N THR A 125 5.07 -3.35 4.17
CA THR A 125 3.81 -3.37 3.39
C THR A 125 2.61 -3.21 4.30
N VAL A 126 1.54 -2.59 3.81
CA VAL A 126 0.21 -2.64 4.45
C VAL A 126 -0.89 -2.98 3.45
N GLU A 127 -1.74 -3.94 3.79
CA GLU A 127 -2.93 -4.29 3.00
C GLU A 127 -4.11 -4.70 3.89
N ASP A 128 -5.33 -4.35 3.47
CA ASP A 128 -6.57 -4.85 4.05
C ASP A 128 -6.92 -6.21 3.44
N GLY A 129 -6.04 -7.17 3.70
CA GLY A 129 -6.05 -8.48 3.07
C GLY A 129 -5.44 -9.54 3.99
N LEU A 130 -5.77 -10.80 3.70
CA LEU A 130 -5.19 -11.94 4.40
C LEU A 130 -3.75 -12.16 3.97
N ILE A 131 -2.81 -11.83 4.86
CA ILE A 131 -1.38 -11.99 4.60
C ILE A 131 -0.82 -13.30 5.17
N GLY A 132 -1.57 -13.99 6.04
CA GLY A 132 -1.12 -15.21 6.70
C GLY A 132 -0.12 -14.92 7.83
N ASN A 133 0.57 -15.95 8.30
CA ASN A 133 1.54 -15.86 9.39
C ASN A 133 2.68 -16.87 9.21
N ALA A 134 3.62 -16.91 10.15
CA ALA A 134 4.77 -17.81 10.12
C ALA A 134 4.39 -19.31 9.96
N ALA A 135 3.22 -19.72 10.45
CA ALA A 135 2.75 -21.11 10.32
C ALA A 135 2.09 -21.39 8.95
N SER A 136 1.47 -20.39 8.32
CA SER A 136 0.73 -20.56 7.05
C SER A 136 1.46 -20.08 5.80
N GLY A 137 2.60 -19.40 5.97
CA GLY A 137 3.30 -18.65 4.93
C GLY A 137 2.63 -17.31 4.61
N LEU A 138 3.42 -16.39 4.05
CA LEU A 138 2.94 -15.09 3.56
C LEU A 138 2.04 -15.27 2.32
N ARG A 139 1.07 -14.36 2.16
CA ARG A 139 0.10 -14.32 1.05
C ARG A 139 -0.15 -12.88 0.63
N GLY A 140 -0.97 -12.69 -0.40
CA GLY A 140 -1.41 -11.36 -0.83
C GLY A 140 -0.26 -10.50 -1.37
N PHE A 141 -0.40 -9.20 -1.21
CA PHE A 141 0.60 -8.22 -1.59
C PHE A 141 1.90 -8.39 -0.79
N ALA A 142 1.81 -8.72 0.50
CA ALA A 142 2.97 -9.03 1.35
C ALA A 142 3.88 -10.11 0.75
N ASN A 143 3.30 -11.21 0.24
CA ASN A 143 4.09 -12.26 -0.41
C ASN A 143 4.72 -11.81 -1.73
N ILE A 144 4.07 -10.92 -2.49
CA ILE A 144 4.63 -10.40 -3.74
C ILE A 144 5.91 -9.61 -3.44
N VAL A 145 5.86 -8.71 -2.44
CA VAL A 145 7.02 -7.94 -2.01
C VAL A 145 8.11 -8.83 -1.42
N ALA A 146 7.76 -9.77 -0.54
CA ALA A 146 8.71 -10.70 0.08
C ALA A 146 9.38 -11.67 -0.92
N SER A 147 8.81 -11.86 -2.11
CA SER A 147 9.35 -12.76 -3.14
C SER A 147 10.36 -12.08 -4.06
N VAL A 148 10.55 -10.76 -3.94
CA VAL A 148 11.50 -10.00 -4.75
C VAL A 148 12.91 -10.37 -4.30
N PRO A 149 13.83 -10.72 -5.22
CA PRO A 149 15.22 -10.98 -4.86
C PRO A 149 15.90 -9.67 -4.44
N SER A 150 15.93 -9.40 -3.13
CA SER A 150 16.54 -8.19 -2.54
C SER A 150 17.09 -8.50 -1.15
N ASP A 151 18.16 -7.79 -0.76
CA ASP A 151 18.68 -7.81 0.61
C ASP A 151 17.95 -6.79 1.52
N THR A 152 17.04 -5.99 0.97
CA THR A 152 16.25 -5.00 1.70
C THR A 152 15.35 -5.70 2.74
N PRO A 153 15.46 -5.38 4.04
CA PRO A 153 14.61 -5.94 5.07
C PRO A 153 13.13 -5.64 4.82
N THR A 154 12.24 -6.59 5.10
CA THR A 154 10.78 -6.37 4.99
C THR A 154 10.02 -6.73 6.26
N ASP A 155 8.95 -5.99 6.52
CA ASP A 155 7.90 -6.37 7.47
C ASP A 155 6.51 -6.14 6.82
N HIS A 156 5.48 -6.77 7.35
CA HIS A 156 4.17 -6.85 6.70
C HIS A 156 3.03 -6.67 7.70
N VAL A 157 2.20 -5.66 7.45
CA VAL A 157 0.98 -5.37 8.22
C VAL A 157 -0.25 -5.76 7.40
N GLY A 158 -1.11 -6.58 7.97
CA GLY A 158 -2.32 -7.09 7.34
C GLY A 158 -2.98 -8.14 8.20
N ILE A 159 -3.99 -8.85 7.68
CA ILE A 159 -4.75 -9.82 8.46
C ILE A 159 -3.98 -11.14 8.60
N VAL A 160 -3.42 -11.37 9.80
CA VAL A 160 -2.64 -12.57 10.16
C VAL A 160 -3.46 -13.67 10.87
N ASP A 161 -4.62 -13.31 11.42
CA ASP A 161 -5.56 -14.18 12.14
C ASP A 161 -6.99 -13.94 11.63
N PRO A 162 -7.50 -14.78 10.70
CA PRO A 162 -8.82 -14.62 10.10
C PRO A 162 -9.94 -14.98 11.08
N ARG A 163 -10.22 -14.07 12.01
CA ARG A 163 -11.41 -14.11 12.85
C ARG A 163 -12.60 -13.48 12.13
N ILE A 164 -13.79 -13.69 12.68
CA ILE A 164 -15.00 -13.04 12.17
C ILE A 164 -14.86 -11.53 12.36
N ALA A 165 -14.87 -10.80 11.26
CA ALA A 165 -14.87 -9.35 11.25
C ALA A 165 -16.09 -8.79 12.01
N PRO A 166 -15.92 -7.78 12.89
CA PRO A 166 -17.04 -7.07 13.49
C PRO A 166 -17.85 -6.33 12.41
N ALA A 167 -19.14 -6.14 12.65
CA ALA A 167 -20.04 -5.42 11.73
C ALA A 167 -20.01 -3.89 11.92
N GLU A 168 -18.85 -3.35 12.31
CA GLU A 168 -18.63 -1.93 12.64
C GLU A 168 -18.00 -1.18 11.44
N GLY A 169 -17.54 0.06 11.66
CA GLY A 169 -16.83 0.85 10.64
C GLY A 169 -15.43 0.30 10.32
N HIS A 170 -14.83 0.79 9.23
CA HIS A 170 -13.52 0.35 8.76
C HIS A 170 -12.38 0.58 9.76
N TYR A 171 -12.40 1.68 10.54
CA TYR A 171 -11.35 1.91 11.55
C TYR A 171 -11.44 0.89 12.69
N GLU A 172 -12.65 0.56 13.16
CA GLU A 172 -12.85 -0.48 14.17
C GLU A 172 -12.47 -1.87 13.64
N LEU A 173 -12.74 -2.12 12.36
CA LEU A 173 -12.34 -3.36 11.67
C LEU A 173 -10.81 -3.47 11.57
N TRP A 174 -10.15 -2.39 11.17
CA TRP A 174 -8.71 -2.34 11.04
C TRP A 174 -8.01 -2.46 12.39
N ASP A 175 -8.49 -1.77 13.43
CA ASP A 175 -8.01 -1.95 14.80
C ASP A 175 -8.18 -3.40 15.27
N HIS A 176 -9.34 -4.02 15.00
CA HIS A 176 -9.59 -5.43 15.32
C HIS A 176 -8.55 -6.39 14.72
N PHE A 177 -8.03 -6.07 13.53
CA PHE A 177 -7.00 -6.88 12.85
C PHE A 177 -5.58 -6.34 13.01
N GLY A 178 -5.37 -5.25 13.75
CA GLY A 178 -4.06 -4.63 13.95
C GLY A 178 -3.52 -3.85 12.75
N ILE A 179 -4.38 -3.45 11.82
CA ILE A 179 -4.02 -2.58 10.69
C ILE A 179 -4.10 -1.13 11.19
N THR A 180 -3.15 -0.73 12.03
CA THR A 180 -3.18 0.59 12.69
C THR A 180 -1.91 1.39 12.44
N THR A 181 -1.99 2.71 12.65
CA THR A 181 -0.85 3.63 12.55
C THR A 181 0.25 3.22 13.52
N GLU A 182 -0.09 2.83 14.75
CA GLU A 182 0.87 2.37 15.76
C GLU A 182 1.57 1.06 15.34
N THR A 183 0.82 0.14 14.73
CA THR A 183 1.38 -1.12 14.26
C THR A 183 2.36 -0.89 13.12
N LEU A 184 2.02 0.00 12.17
CA LEU A 184 2.95 0.40 11.11
C LEU A 184 4.20 1.10 11.65
N ILE A 185 4.05 2.02 12.60
CA ILE A 185 5.19 2.67 13.27
C ILE A 185 6.12 1.64 13.92
N LYS A 186 5.54 0.65 14.61
CA LYS A 186 6.30 -0.42 15.24
C LYS A 186 7.02 -1.30 14.20
N ALA A 187 6.34 -1.66 13.11
CA ALA A 187 6.91 -2.45 12.03
C ALA A 187 8.11 -1.73 11.40
N VAL A 188 7.96 -0.44 11.07
CA VAL A 188 9.05 0.37 10.51
C VAL A 188 10.25 0.44 11.47
N LYS A 189 10.01 0.72 12.75
CA LYS A 189 11.07 0.78 13.78
C LYS A 189 11.72 -0.57 14.07
N SER A 190 11.13 -1.69 13.63
CA SER A 190 11.74 -3.01 13.80
C SER A 190 12.80 -3.33 12.75
N LEU A 191 12.79 -2.61 11.62
CA LEU A 191 13.75 -2.76 10.53
C LEU A 191 15.06 -1.97 10.75
N GLY A 192 15.07 -1.00 11.68
CA GLY A 192 16.22 -0.14 12.01
C GLY A 192 16.19 0.40 13.43
#